data_AF-A0A3B8Z407-F1
#
_entry.id   AF-A0A3B8Z407-F1
#
_cell.length_a   1.000
_cell.length_b   1.000
_cell.length_c   1.000
_cell.angle_alpha   90.00
_cell.angle_beta   90.00
_cell.angle_gamma   90.00
#
_symmetry.space_group_name_H-M   'P 1'
#
loop_
_entity.id
_entity.type
_entity.pdbx_description
1 polymer ?
#
loop_
_entity_poly.entity_id
_entity_poly.type
_entity_poly.pdbx_seq_one_letter_code
_entity_poly.pdbx_strand_id
1 'polypeptide(L)'
;MLRLVFCGAVWVGAAPSLEALAGEIFRYRDPNGVLHFSNAPTDHRFNRVRPGERLPEDSGNDSGTDLGVTASPPPRNGSSPEARARVNGPSRGDVAKRGRVRAVAVPPPTLVRMIEETAIRYRIEMALLTAIVRAESGYDPQAVSRAGAKGLMQLMPETARSLGVRDVFHPKQNLEGGALYFR
;
A
#
# COMPACT_ATOMS: atom_id res chain seq x y z
N MET A 1 49.29 -37.29 43.18
CA MET A 1 47.87 -36.89 43.36
C MET A 1 47.55 -35.88 42.26
N LEU A 2 47.15 -36.32 41.06
CA LEU A 2 45.84 -36.78 40.60
C LEU A 2 44.94 -35.61 40.12
N ARG A 3 44.79 -35.57 38.77
CA ARG A 3 43.63 -35.08 37.97
C ARG A 3 43.43 -33.56 37.88
N LEU A 4 42.98 -32.95 36.78
CA LEU A 4 42.18 -33.45 35.66
C LEU A 4 42.36 -32.48 34.45
N VAL A 5 42.49 -33.03 33.24
CA VAL A 5 42.39 -32.32 31.96
C VAL A 5 40.90 -32.01 31.72
N PHE A 6 40.54 -30.76 31.44
CA PHE A 6 39.24 -30.42 30.87
C PHE A 6 39.41 -29.87 29.46
N CYS A 7 39.03 -30.73 28.53
CA CYS A 7 38.82 -30.46 27.11
C CYS A 7 37.59 -29.54 26.99
N GLY A 8 37.80 -28.29 26.62
CA GLY A 8 36.71 -27.38 26.28
C GLY A 8 36.20 -27.69 24.88
N ALA A 9 35.10 -28.44 24.80
CA ALA A 9 34.38 -28.72 23.57
C ALA A 9 33.85 -27.41 22.97
N VAL A 10 34.24 -27.14 21.73
CA VAL A 10 33.63 -26.09 20.90
C VAL A 10 32.19 -26.49 20.63
N TRP A 11 31.25 -25.77 21.23
CA TRP A 11 29.84 -25.85 20.87
C TRP A 11 29.65 -25.10 19.55
N VAL A 12 29.74 -25.83 18.44
CA VAL A 12 29.18 -25.37 17.16
C VAL A 12 27.66 -25.52 17.30
N GLY A 13 27.03 -24.52 17.90
CA GLY A 13 25.59 -24.36 17.84
C GLY A 13 25.21 -24.16 16.38
N ALA A 14 24.55 -25.16 15.80
CA ALA A 14 23.88 -25.05 14.52
C ALA A 14 22.91 -23.87 14.60
N ALA A 15 23.24 -22.78 13.92
CA ALA A 15 22.27 -21.73 13.67
C ALA A 15 21.10 -22.37 12.91
N PRO A 16 19.83 -22.22 13.36
CA PRO A 16 18.72 -22.48 12.47
C PRO A 16 18.87 -21.49 11.31
N SER A 17 19.19 -22.04 10.15
CA SER A 17 19.21 -21.36 8.88
C SER A 17 17.82 -20.75 8.63
N LEU A 18 17.70 -19.45 8.87
CA LEU A 18 16.62 -18.62 8.31
C LEU A 18 16.85 -18.54 6.80
N GLU A 19 16.46 -19.59 6.10
CA GLU A 19 16.40 -19.58 4.64
C GLU A 19 15.25 -18.68 4.18
N ALA A 20 15.62 -17.76 3.28
CA ALA A 20 14.77 -17.12 2.28
C ALA A 20 13.74 -16.08 2.74
N LEU A 21 14.21 -14.86 3.03
CA LEU A 21 13.52 -13.62 2.60
C LEU A 21 13.73 -13.42 1.08
N ALA A 22 13.22 -14.34 0.27
CA ALA A 22 13.05 -14.11 -1.16
C ALA A 22 11.57 -13.83 -1.40
N GLY A 23 11.25 -12.76 -2.15
CA GLY A 23 9.90 -12.25 -2.39
C GLY A 23 8.98 -13.22 -3.14
N GLU A 24 8.58 -14.30 -2.48
CA GLU A 24 7.68 -15.31 -3.00
C GLU A 24 6.25 -14.98 -2.56
N ILE A 25 5.40 -14.63 -3.52
CA ILE A 25 3.97 -14.46 -3.32
C ILE A 25 3.30 -15.81 -3.59
N PHE A 26 2.42 -16.24 -2.70
CA PHE A 26 1.63 -17.47 -2.86
C PHE A 26 0.16 -17.12 -3.08
N ARG A 27 -0.56 -17.99 -3.78
CA ARG A 27 -1.99 -17.86 -4.08
C ARG A 27 -2.79 -19.12 -3.78
N TYR A 28 -4.05 -18.96 -3.38
CA TYR A 28 -5.02 -20.05 -3.24
C TYR A 28 -6.38 -19.57 -3.74
N ARG A 29 -7.09 -20.38 -4.54
CA ARG A 29 -8.49 -20.11 -4.91
C ARG A 29 -9.41 -20.98 -4.06
N ASP A 30 -10.31 -20.35 -3.32
CA ASP A 30 -11.29 -21.08 -2.54
C ASP A 30 -12.45 -21.61 -3.41
N PRO A 31 -13.31 -22.50 -2.88
CA PRO A 31 -14.45 -23.05 -3.63
C PRO A 31 -15.46 -22.00 -4.12
N ASN A 32 -15.48 -20.80 -3.52
CA ASN A 32 -16.34 -19.69 -3.94
C ASN A 32 -15.70 -18.86 -5.06
N GLY A 33 -14.51 -19.25 -5.52
CA GLY A 33 -13.78 -18.57 -6.58
C GLY A 33 -12.92 -17.40 -6.12
N VAL A 34 -12.84 -17.11 -4.82
CA VAL A 34 -12.06 -15.97 -4.30
C VAL A 34 -10.57 -16.33 -4.27
N LEU A 35 -9.74 -15.42 -4.78
CA LEU A 35 -8.29 -15.58 -4.83
C LEU A 35 -7.64 -14.94 -3.59
N HIS A 36 -6.99 -15.77 -2.79
CA HIS A 36 -6.25 -15.42 -1.59
C HIS A 36 -4.76 -15.30 -1.90
N PHE A 37 -4.06 -14.31 -1.32
CA PHE A 37 -2.62 -14.13 -1.46
C PHE A 37 -1.94 -14.10 -0.09
N SER A 38 -0.73 -14.67 0.01
CA SER A 38 0.08 -14.65 1.23
C SER A 38 1.57 -14.67 0.91
N ASN A 39 2.39 -14.08 1.79
CA ASN A 39 3.86 -14.17 1.77
C ASN A 39 4.41 -15.27 2.70
N ALA A 40 3.56 -15.86 3.54
CA ALA A 40 3.91 -16.91 4.49
C ALA A 40 2.75 -17.94 4.54
N PRO A 41 2.68 -18.89 3.60
CA PRO A 41 1.60 -19.87 3.58
C PRO A 41 1.73 -20.83 4.76
N THR A 42 0.66 -20.99 5.54
CA THR A 42 0.56 -21.96 6.65
C THR A 42 -0.17 -23.24 6.25
N ASP A 43 -0.65 -23.30 5.01
CA ASP A 43 -1.50 -24.37 4.48
C ASP A 43 -1.00 -24.78 3.08
N HIS A 44 -1.04 -26.08 2.81
CA HIS A 44 -0.66 -26.72 1.55
C HIS A 44 -1.52 -26.29 0.35
N ARG A 45 -2.68 -25.67 0.58
CA ARG A 45 -3.56 -25.14 -0.46
C ARG A 45 -2.96 -23.96 -1.24
N PHE A 46 -1.94 -23.31 -0.69
CA PHE A 46 -1.26 -22.19 -1.33
C PHE A 46 -0.22 -22.67 -2.34
N ASN A 47 -0.35 -22.18 -3.56
CA ASN A 47 0.58 -22.40 -4.66
C ASN A 47 1.43 -21.17 -4.89
N ARG A 48 2.74 -21.36 -5.09
CA ARG A 48 3.67 -20.26 -5.35
C ARG A 48 3.36 -19.58 -6.69
N VAL A 49 3.31 -18.26 -6.70
CA VAL A 49 3.19 -17.45 -7.91
C VAL A 49 4.58 -17.23 -8.49
N ARG A 50 4.79 -17.67 -9.74
CA ARG A 50 6.05 -17.41 -10.45
C ARG A 50 6.01 -16.01 -11.09
N PRO A 51 7.06 -15.20 -10.97
CA PRO A 51 7.16 -13.94 -11.72
C PRO A 51 7.01 -14.21 -13.22
N GLY A 52 6.03 -13.59 -13.87
CA GLY A 52 5.74 -13.75 -15.30
C GLY A 52 4.64 -14.76 -15.64
N GLU A 53 4.07 -15.47 -14.66
CA GLU A 53 2.90 -16.31 -14.89
C GLU A 53 1.66 -15.41 -15.03
N ARG A 54 1.15 -15.26 -16.26
CA ARG A 54 -0.11 -14.54 -16.51
C ARG A 54 -1.23 -15.34 -15.84
N LEU A 55 -1.92 -14.71 -14.87
CA LEU A 55 -3.08 -15.31 -14.22
C LEU A 55 -4.06 -15.75 -15.32
N PRO A 56 -4.59 -16.99 -15.29
CA PRO A 56 -5.67 -17.38 -16.19
C PRO A 56 -6.83 -16.40 -15.97
N GLU A 57 -7.18 -15.65 -17.01
CA GLU A 57 -8.43 -14.91 -17.03
C GLU A 57 -9.54 -15.96 -17.12
N ASP A 58 -10.36 -16.01 -16.09
CA ASP A 58 -11.41 -17.01 -15.92
C ASP A 58 -12.43 -16.87 -17.05
N SER A 59 -12.50 -17.88 -17.92
CA SER A 59 -13.60 -18.08 -18.86
C SER A 59 -14.83 -18.55 -18.09
N GLY A 60 -15.38 -17.66 -17.25
CA GLY A 60 -16.67 -17.78 -16.61
C GLY A 60 -17.67 -16.90 -17.34
N ASN A 61 -18.62 -17.55 -18.01
CA ASN A 61 -19.89 -17.00 -18.51
C ASN A 61 -20.20 -15.51 -18.23
N ASP A 62 -20.32 -14.78 -19.32
CA ASP A 62 -20.84 -13.43 -19.45
C ASP A 62 -22.33 -13.32 -19.09
N SER A 63 -22.61 -13.01 -17.82
CA SER A 63 -23.77 -12.18 -17.46
C SER A 63 -23.23 -10.87 -16.89
N GLY A 64 -23.19 -9.87 -17.76
CA GLY A 64 -22.29 -8.72 -17.68
C GLY A 64 -22.46 -7.75 -16.52
N THR A 65 -21.36 -7.09 -16.16
CA THR A 65 -21.14 -5.63 -16.24
C THR A 65 -19.74 -5.34 -15.68
N ASP A 66 -18.75 -5.26 -16.56
CA ASP A 66 -18.09 -4.01 -17.01
C ASP A 66 -17.07 -3.43 -16.01
N LEU A 67 -15.80 -3.82 -16.15
CA LEU A 67 -14.62 -2.97 -15.87
C LEU A 67 -13.41 -3.50 -16.68
N GLY A 68 -13.44 -3.34 -18.00
CA GLY A 68 -12.33 -3.71 -18.91
C GLY A 68 -11.40 -2.53 -19.23
N VAL A 69 -10.15 -2.57 -18.77
CA VAL A 69 -9.04 -1.79 -19.34
C VAL A 69 -8.01 -2.79 -19.86
N THR A 70 -8.06 -3.10 -21.16
CA THR A 70 -6.98 -3.80 -21.87
C THR A 70 -6.53 -2.96 -23.06
N ALA A 71 -5.28 -2.51 -22.99
CA ALA A 71 -4.55 -2.05 -24.15
C ALA A 71 -3.98 -3.29 -24.88
N SER A 72 -4.21 -3.40 -26.18
CA SER A 72 -3.39 -4.23 -27.06
C SER A 72 -3.22 -3.54 -28.41
N PRO A 73 -2.03 -3.65 -29.03
CA PRO A 73 -1.68 -2.94 -30.27
C PRO A 73 -2.29 -3.60 -31.52
N PRO A 74 -2.35 -2.90 -32.66
CA PRO A 74 -3.15 -3.34 -33.82
C PRO A 74 -2.42 -4.34 -34.73
N PRO A 75 -3.14 -5.23 -35.43
CA PRO A 75 -2.60 -5.97 -36.56
C PRO A 75 -2.65 -5.18 -37.87
N ARG A 76 -1.58 -5.25 -38.67
CA ARG A 76 -1.51 -4.80 -40.06
C ARG A 76 -1.64 -6.00 -41.01
N ASN A 77 -2.58 -5.95 -41.96
CA ASN A 77 -2.33 -6.17 -43.40
C ASN A 77 -3.60 -5.78 -44.20
N GLY A 78 -3.42 -5.21 -45.41
CA GLY A 78 -4.46 -4.53 -46.17
C GLY A 78 -4.92 -5.22 -47.47
N SER A 79 -5.95 -4.62 -48.08
CA SER A 79 -6.23 -4.60 -49.53
C SER A 79 -7.14 -3.39 -49.84
N SER A 80 -6.80 -2.67 -50.91
CA SER A 80 -7.19 -1.31 -51.36
C SER A 80 -8.58 -1.23 -52.04
N PRO A 81 -9.01 -0.10 -52.67
CA PRO A 81 -8.96 1.34 -52.35
C PRO A 81 -10.39 1.97 -52.39
N GLU A 82 -10.50 3.31 -52.31
CA GLU A 82 -11.67 4.14 -52.69
C GLU A 82 -12.72 4.48 -51.61
N ALA A 83 -12.49 5.59 -50.90
CA ALA A 83 -13.48 6.65 -50.70
C ALA A 83 -12.82 7.86 -50.03
N ARG A 84 -12.66 8.95 -50.79
CA ARG A 84 -12.21 10.25 -50.28
C ARG A 84 -13.31 10.83 -49.38
N ALA A 85 -13.23 10.58 -48.07
CA ALA A 85 -14.11 11.21 -47.08
C ALA A 85 -13.35 12.33 -46.33
N ARG A 86 -13.98 13.50 -46.30
CA ARG A 86 -13.52 14.81 -45.81
C ARG A 86 -12.98 14.73 -44.38
N VAL A 87 -11.78 15.29 -44.16
CA VAL A 87 -11.24 15.51 -42.80
C VAL A 87 -12.04 16.64 -42.16
N ASN A 88 -13.00 16.31 -41.31
CA ASN A 88 -13.49 17.21 -40.28
C ASN A 88 -12.48 17.13 -39.11
N GLY A 89 -11.86 18.26 -38.77
CA GLY A 89 -10.98 18.37 -37.61
C GLY A 89 -11.69 18.04 -36.29
N PRO A 90 -10.96 17.75 -35.20
CA PRO A 90 -11.54 17.30 -33.95
C PRO A 90 -12.51 18.34 -33.39
N SER A 91 -13.73 17.90 -33.11
CA SER A 91 -14.75 18.73 -32.48
C SER A 91 -14.33 19.06 -31.05
N ARG A 92 -14.64 20.29 -30.61
CA ARG A 92 -14.34 20.83 -29.27
C ARG A 92 -14.81 19.96 -28.08
N GLY A 93 -15.55 18.87 -28.32
CA GLY A 93 -16.05 17.95 -27.30
C GLY A 93 -15.04 16.90 -26.82
N ASP A 94 -14.00 16.56 -27.59
CA ASP A 94 -13.11 15.43 -27.26
C ASP A 94 -12.05 15.76 -26.20
N VAL A 95 -11.85 17.04 -25.90
CA VAL A 95 -10.87 17.50 -24.89
C VAL A 95 -11.42 17.35 -23.46
N ALA A 96 -12.73 17.22 -23.28
CA ALA A 96 -13.39 17.20 -21.97
C ALA A 96 -13.27 15.86 -21.21
N LYS A 97 -12.78 14.79 -21.86
CA LYS A 97 -12.57 13.47 -21.22
C LYS A 97 -11.18 13.27 -20.58
N ARG A 98 -10.36 14.32 -20.49
CA ARG A 98 -9.08 14.25 -19.76
C ARG A 98 -9.39 14.30 -18.26
N GLY A 99 -9.11 13.19 -17.56
CA GLY A 99 -9.50 12.94 -16.17
C GLY A 99 -9.33 14.16 -15.26
N ARG A 100 -10.38 14.47 -14.50
CA ARG A 100 -10.41 15.54 -13.50
C ARG A 100 -9.21 15.36 -12.56
N VAL A 101 -8.19 16.20 -12.70
CA VAL A 101 -7.04 16.20 -11.79
C VAL A 101 -7.61 16.42 -10.39
N ARG A 102 -7.50 15.41 -9.54
CA ARG A 102 -8.06 15.45 -8.18
C ARG A 102 -7.35 16.58 -7.44
N ALA A 103 -8.11 17.54 -6.92
CA ALA A 103 -7.54 18.64 -6.16
C ALA A 103 -6.66 18.09 -5.03
N VAL A 104 -5.40 18.54 -4.99
CA VAL A 104 -4.46 18.16 -3.94
C VAL A 104 -4.89 18.88 -2.66
N ALA A 105 -5.18 18.12 -1.61
CA ALA A 105 -5.44 18.71 -0.30
C ALA A 105 -4.20 19.49 0.16
N VAL A 106 -4.40 20.74 0.60
CA VAL A 106 -3.34 21.62 1.12
C VAL A 106 -3.60 21.82 2.61
N PRO A 107 -2.63 21.53 3.50
CA PRO A 107 -2.81 21.73 4.92
C PRO A 107 -2.85 23.24 5.28
N PRO A 108 -3.57 23.64 6.33
CA PRO A 108 -3.49 25.01 6.83
C PRO A 108 -2.09 25.32 7.37
N PRO A 109 -1.61 26.58 7.30
CA PRO A 109 -0.24 26.94 7.73
C PRO A 109 0.06 26.58 9.19
N THR A 110 -0.94 26.63 10.07
CA THR A 110 -0.81 26.23 11.48
C THR A 110 -0.47 24.74 11.61
N LEU A 111 -1.06 23.89 10.78
CA LEU A 111 -0.77 22.46 10.76
C LEU A 111 0.61 22.17 10.17
N VAL A 112 1.03 22.91 9.13
CA VAL A 112 2.39 22.79 8.56
C VAL A 112 3.45 23.01 9.65
N ARG A 113 3.29 24.06 10.48
CA ARG A 113 4.18 24.33 11.60
C ARG A 113 4.19 23.21 12.64
N MET A 114 3.03 22.65 12.97
CA MET A 114 2.97 21.51 13.91
C MET A 114 3.66 20.25 13.35
N ILE A 115 3.52 19.99 12.05
CA ILE A 115 4.19 18.88 11.37
C ILE A 115 5.70 19.08 11.39
N GLU A 116 6.18 20.30 11.08
CA GLU A 116 7.60 20.64 11.13
C GLU A 116 8.19 20.49 12.53
N GLU A 117 7.55 21.06 13.56
CA GLU A 117 7.97 20.93 14.96
C GLU A 117 8.04 19.47 15.41
N THR A 118 7.05 18.66 14.99
CA THR A 118 6.99 17.23 15.31
C THR A 118 8.09 16.47 14.57
N ALA A 119 8.25 16.70 13.27
CA ALA A 119 9.29 16.08 12.45
C ALA A 119 10.69 16.30 13.06
N ILE A 120 11.02 17.54 13.45
CA ILE A 120 12.28 17.88 14.11
C ILE A 120 12.43 17.12 15.44
N ARG A 121 11.41 17.14 16.30
CA ARG A 121 11.47 16.50 17.63
C ARG A 121 11.73 14.99 17.53
N TYR A 122 11.05 14.32 16.61
CA TYR A 122 11.13 12.87 16.47
C TYR A 122 12.20 12.41 15.48
N ARG A 123 12.92 13.35 14.85
CA ARG A 123 13.94 13.10 13.81
C ARG A 123 13.37 12.34 12.61
N ILE A 124 12.19 12.74 12.18
CA ILE A 124 11.52 12.23 10.97
C ILE A 124 11.68 13.29 9.88
N GLU A 125 11.97 12.87 8.65
CA GLU A 125 11.98 13.79 7.51
C GLU A 125 10.62 14.47 7.35
N MET A 126 10.60 15.80 7.23
CA MET A 126 9.35 16.58 7.16
C MET A 126 8.47 16.13 5.99
N ALA A 127 9.08 15.83 4.84
CA ALA A 127 8.37 15.34 3.67
C ALA A 127 7.68 13.99 3.94
N LEU A 128 8.33 13.10 4.70
CA LEU A 128 7.77 11.80 5.06
C LEU A 128 6.59 11.95 6.02
N LEU A 129 6.73 12.72 7.10
CA LEU A 129 5.64 12.93 8.06
C LEU A 129 4.45 13.64 7.39
N THR A 130 4.71 14.62 6.52
CA THR A 130 3.67 15.30 5.72
C THR A 130 2.93 14.32 4.80
N ALA A 131 3.64 13.39 4.17
CA ALA A 131 3.06 12.38 3.30
C ALA A 131 2.19 11.39 4.10
N ILE A 132 2.64 10.96 5.27
CA ILE A 132 1.87 10.09 6.17
C ILE A 132 0.57 10.78 6.58
N VAL A 133 0.63 11.98 7.15
CA VAL A 133 -0.57 12.72 7.59
C VAL A 133 -1.56 12.91 6.44
N ARG A 134 -1.06 13.19 5.24
CA ARG A 134 -1.90 13.30 4.04
C ARG A 134 -2.58 11.98 3.68
N ALA A 135 -1.85 10.87 3.73
CA ALA A 135 -2.38 9.55 3.39
C ALA A 135 -3.42 9.08 4.42
N GLU A 136 -3.17 9.36 5.71
CA GLU A 136 -4.00 8.90 6.82
C GLU A 136 -5.32 9.68 6.92
N SER A 137 -5.28 11.01 6.83
CA SER A 137 -6.45 11.86 7.12
C SER A 137 -6.74 12.90 6.06
N GLY A 138 -5.86 13.08 5.06
CA GLY A 138 -5.97 14.22 4.15
C GLY A 138 -5.86 15.57 4.87
N TYR A 139 -5.14 15.61 6.00
CA TYR A 139 -5.00 16.77 6.89
C TYR A 139 -6.24 17.13 7.73
N ASP A 140 -7.22 16.23 7.84
CA ASP A 140 -8.40 16.44 8.68
C ASP A 140 -8.16 15.95 10.12
N PRO A 141 -8.09 16.85 11.12
CA PRO A 141 -7.90 16.46 12.52
C PRO A 141 -9.12 15.78 13.13
N GLN A 142 -10.30 15.83 12.49
CA GLN A 142 -11.53 15.18 12.93
C GLN A 142 -11.80 13.85 12.19
N ALA A 143 -10.87 13.38 11.36
CA ALA A 143 -11.03 12.16 10.60
C ALA A 143 -11.27 10.95 11.50
N VAL A 144 -12.26 10.12 11.16
CA VAL A 144 -12.56 8.85 11.84
C VAL A 144 -12.71 7.75 10.79
N SER A 145 -11.91 6.68 10.92
CA SER A 145 -12.03 5.51 10.05
C SER A 145 -13.16 4.59 10.48
N ARG A 146 -13.58 3.69 9.57
CA ARG A 146 -14.57 2.63 9.86
C ARG A 146 -14.10 1.68 10.97
N ALA A 147 -12.80 1.47 11.09
CA ALA A 147 -12.20 0.63 12.13
C ALA A 147 -12.07 1.38 13.48
N GLY A 148 -12.34 2.68 13.51
CA GLY A 148 -12.29 3.49 14.73
C GLY A 148 -10.98 4.23 14.97
N ALA A 149 -10.08 4.26 13.99
CA ALA A 149 -8.88 5.11 14.02
C ALA A 149 -9.27 6.60 13.92
N LYS A 150 -8.53 7.48 14.61
CA LYS A 150 -8.92 8.88 14.80
C LYS A 150 -7.79 9.89 14.59
N GLY A 151 -8.15 11.04 14.03
CA GLY A 151 -7.31 12.21 13.90
C GLY A 151 -6.28 12.14 12.77
N LEU A 152 -5.31 13.05 12.83
CA LEU A 152 -4.37 13.32 11.72
C LEU A 152 -3.54 12.11 11.28
N MET A 153 -3.09 11.30 12.22
CA MET A 153 -2.26 10.11 12.01
C MET A 153 -3.03 8.82 12.28
N GLN A 154 -4.37 8.89 12.31
CA GLN A 154 -5.27 7.72 12.44
C GLN A 154 -4.85 6.78 13.59
N LEU A 155 -4.70 7.33 14.79
CA LEU A 155 -4.39 6.53 15.97
C LEU A 155 -5.62 5.73 16.42
N MET A 156 -5.43 4.44 16.71
CA MET A 156 -6.43 3.66 17.42
C MET A 156 -6.57 4.17 18.86
N PRO A 157 -7.78 4.21 19.45
CA PRO A 157 -7.99 4.78 20.78
C PRO A 157 -7.15 4.12 21.88
N GLU A 158 -6.90 2.82 21.77
CA GLU A 158 -6.05 2.10 22.72
C GLU A 158 -4.58 2.50 22.59
N THR A 159 -4.06 2.55 21.37
CA THR A 159 -2.71 3.03 21.04
C THR A 159 -2.50 4.49 21.48
N ALA A 160 -3.49 5.37 21.25
CA ALA A 160 -3.42 6.74 21.70
C ALA A 160 -3.22 6.85 23.23
N ARG A 161 -3.96 6.04 24.00
CA ARG A 161 -3.84 6.01 25.47
C ARG A 161 -2.47 5.52 25.92
N SER A 162 -1.93 4.46 25.31
CA SER A 162 -0.60 3.95 25.69
C SER A 162 0.53 4.95 25.38
N LEU A 163 0.30 5.84 24.41
CA LEU A 163 1.24 6.91 24.03
C LEU A 163 1.01 8.23 24.79
N GLY A 164 0.08 8.26 25.74
CA GLY A 164 -0.21 9.45 26.55
C GLY A 164 -1.02 10.53 25.84
N VAL A 165 -1.63 10.23 24.69
CA VAL A 165 -2.54 11.13 23.96
C VAL A 165 -3.88 11.17 24.69
N ARG A 166 -4.23 12.34 25.26
CA ARG A 166 -5.45 12.54 26.04
C ARG A 166 -6.64 12.87 25.13
N ASP A 167 -6.38 13.66 24.10
CA ASP A 167 -7.35 14.01 23.07
C ASP A 167 -6.80 13.62 21.70
N VAL A 168 -7.40 12.59 21.10
CA VAL A 168 -7.03 12.07 19.78
C VAL A 168 -7.38 13.02 18.63
N PHE A 169 -8.29 13.96 18.85
CA PHE A 169 -8.67 14.97 17.87
C PHE A 169 -7.86 16.26 18.02
N HIS A 170 -7.09 16.41 19.10
CA HIS A 170 -6.17 17.53 19.26
C HIS A 170 -4.97 17.37 18.32
N PRO A 171 -4.79 18.24 17.30
CA PRO A 171 -3.82 18.04 16.22
C PRO A 171 -2.41 17.74 16.70
N LYS A 172 -1.91 18.54 17.65
CA LYS A 172 -0.56 18.40 18.19
C LYS A 172 -0.36 17.10 18.99
N GLN A 173 -1.36 16.68 19.77
CA GLN A 173 -1.22 15.45 20.56
C GLN A 173 -1.25 14.22 19.65
N ASN A 174 -2.13 14.23 18.65
CA ASN A 174 -2.22 13.17 17.68
C ASN A 174 -0.94 13.05 16.84
N LEU A 175 -0.37 14.18 16.39
CA LEU A 175 0.92 14.22 15.69
C LEU A 175 2.06 13.69 16.55
N GLU A 176 2.19 14.17 17.80
CA GLU A 176 3.26 13.72 18.70
C GLU A 176 3.12 12.22 19.04
N GLY A 177 1.91 11.74 19.30
CA GLY A 177 1.64 10.32 19.54
C GLY A 177 1.93 9.46 18.30
N GLY A 178 1.43 9.85 17.13
CA GLY A 178 1.66 9.11 15.88
C GLY A 178 3.13 9.09 15.46
N ALA A 179 3.84 10.21 15.63
CA ALA A 179 5.28 10.26 15.38
C ALA A 179 6.08 9.39 16.35
N LEU A 180 5.67 9.30 17.62
CA LEU A 180 6.26 8.38 18.59
C LEU A 180 6.02 6.91 18.21
N TYR A 181 4.81 6.57 17.77
CA TYR A 181 4.47 5.21 17.35
C TYR A 181 5.21 4.75 16.09
N PHE A 182 5.46 5.68 15.16
CA PHE A 182 6.12 5.39 13.88
C PHE A 182 7.63 5.12 14.01
N ARG A 183 8.25 5.54 15.11
CA ARG A 183 9.70 5.45 15.34
C ARG A 183 10.09 4.17 16.08
#